data_AF-A0AAW1NUL4-F1
#
_entry.id   AF-A0AAW1NUL4-F1
#
_cell.length_a   1.000
_cell.length_b   1.000
_cell.length_c   1.000
_cell.angle_alpha   90.00
_cell.angle_beta   90.00
_cell.angle_gamma   90.00
#
_symmetry.space_group_name_H-M   'P 1'
#
loop_
_entity.id
_entity.type
_entity.pdbx_description
1 polymer ?
#
loop_
_entity_poly.entity_id
_entity_poly.type
_entity_poly.pdbx_seq_one_letter_code
_entity_poly.pdbx_strand_id
1 'polypeptide(L)'
;MWKLQTSKKDTSPFLTSLNGFNGRQTWEFVPGAGTSEERAEVERLRTAFTENRLTQRQSADELLRMQYRQKLSWRPLPSIKPEEATNSADYVQRALQDGMNFYETLQAEDGHWAGDYGGPMFLMPGLIISCYITGALNMVLSQQHKTEMRRYPEQPPEQRRGFGLHIEGPSTMFGTALSYVSLRILGMDAGDPVCEGARAWIHSRGGAVNTPSWGKFWLATLGAYAWEGLNPLPPEMWLLPYASLDWHWPRPSRALLVPLPHGVPAHELYLEPYSGIKWDTHRNACAAEDEFYPHPWVQNLMWWGISRIEPWLHNSYLRKRALKEASTLIHYEDENTRYVCIGPVNKTLNMLAVWLEDPSGDSFKRYLDATQVC
;
A
#
# COMPACT_ATOMS: atom_id res chain seq x y z
N MET A 1 -24.00 -0.12 2.46
CA MET A 1 -23.38 -1.38 2.03
C MET A 1 -22.37 -1.08 0.93
N TRP A 2 -21.24 -1.79 0.89
CA TRP A 2 -20.27 -1.67 -0.21
C TRP A 2 -20.85 -2.30 -1.48
N LYS A 3 -20.73 -1.59 -2.60
CA LYS A 3 -21.14 -2.06 -3.92
C LYS A 3 -19.96 -1.96 -4.87
N LEU A 4 -19.72 -3.04 -5.61
CA LEU A 4 -18.74 -3.03 -6.69
C LEU A 4 -19.37 -2.30 -7.89
N GLN A 5 -18.64 -1.32 -8.43
CA GLN A 5 -18.98 -0.64 -9.67
C GLN A 5 -17.92 -1.01 -10.71
N THR A 6 -18.37 -1.56 -11.84
CA THR A 6 -17.50 -1.93 -12.96
C THR A 6 -17.74 -0.97 -14.11
N SER A 7 -16.67 -0.46 -14.72
CA SER A 7 -16.75 0.40 -15.92
C SER A 7 -17.65 1.62 -15.77
N LYS A 8 -17.77 2.11 -14.53
CA LYS A 8 -18.47 3.34 -14.23
C LYS A 8 -17.74 4.50 -14.90
N LYS A 9 -18.48 5.24 -15.74
CA LYS A 9 -17.99 6.52 -16.26
C LYS A 9 -17.93 7.51 -15.12
N ASP A 10 -16.76 8.07 -14.89
CA ASP A 10 -16.59 9.15 -13.93
C ASP A 10 -17.01 10.48 -14.58
N THR A 11 -17.64 11.33 -13.77
CA THR A 11 -18.02 12.70 -14.17
C THR A 11 -16.88 13.69 -13.99
N SER A 12 -15.80 13.31 -13.31
CA SER A 12 -14.66 14.19 -13.09
C SER A 12 -13.95 14.52 -14.41
N PRO A 13 -13.62 15.81 -14.66
CA PRO A 13 -12.79 16.20 -15.80
C PRO A 13 -11.32 15.75 -15.66
N PHE A 14 -10.90 15.32 -14.47
CA PHE A 14 -9.52 14.95 -14.20
C PHE A 14 -9.23 13.48 -14.49
N LEU A 15 -10.25 12.62 -14.51
CA LEU A 15 -10.09 11.21 -14.83
C LEU A 15 -10.38 10.93 -16.31
N THR A 16 -9.41 10.33 -17.02
CA THR A 16 -9.54 10.01 -18.45
C THR A 16 -9.32 8.53 -18.72
N SER A 17 -9.88 8.04 -19.83
CA SER A 17 -9.73 6.66 -20.31
C SER A 17 -9.72 6.63 -21.83
N LEU A 18 -8.95 5.71 -22.43
CA LEU A 18 -8.94 5.46 -23.87
C LEU A 18 -9.97 4.40 -24.31
N ASN A 19 -10.49 3.61 -23.37
CA ASN A 19 -11.37 2.47 -23.65
C ASN A 19 -12.73 2.63 -22.96
N GLY A 20 -13.15 3.86 -22.65
CA GLY A 20 -14.45 4.11 -22.04
C GLY A 20 -14.60 3.54 -20.64
N PHE A 21 -13.49 3.43 -19.89
CA PHE A 21 -13.40 2.89 -18.53
C PHE A 21 -13.56 1.36 -18.42
N ASN A 22 -13.63 0.65 -19.55
CA ASN A 22 -13.72 -0.82 -19.58
C ASN A 22 -12.58 -1.49 -18.79
N GLY A 23 -12.91 -2.48 -17.97
CA GLY A 23 -11.98 -3.22 -17.11
C GLY A 23 -11.69 -2.55 -15.76
N ARG A 24 -12.26 -1.36 -15.49
CA ARG A 24 -12.04 -0.66 -14.21
C ARG A 24 -13.03 -1.13 -13.15
N GLN A 25 -12.54 -1.23 -11.93
CA GLN A 25 -13.34 -1.58 -10.76
C GLN A 25 -13.19 -0.55 -9.65
N THR A 26 -14.30 -0.11 -9.07
CA THR A 26 -14.32 0.78 -7.91
C THR A 26 -15.31 0.27 -6.86
N TRP A 27 -14.99 0.50 -5.59
CA TRP A 27 -15.86 0.15 -4.47
C TRP A 27 -16.52 1.40 -3.91
N GLU A 28 -17.85 1.44 -3.92
CA GLU A 28 -18.62 2.58 -3.42
C GLU A 28 -19.49 2.16 -2.24
N PHE A 29 -19.45 2.94 -1.16
CA PHE A 29 -20.36 2.72 -0.05
C PHE A 29 -21.68 3.43 -0.29
N VAL A 30 -22.77 2.68 -0.42
CA VAL A 30 -24.12 3.22 -0.59
C VAL A 30 -24.88 3.13 0.73
N PRO A 31 -25.20 4.25 1.41
CA PRO A 31 -25.99 4.25 2.64
C PRO A 31 -27.38 3.63 2.42
N GLY A 32 -27.84 2.81 3.37
CA GLY A 32 -29.17 2.18 3.30
C GLY A 32 -29.34 1.10 2.22
N ALA A 33 -28.36 0.87 1.35
CA ALA A 33 -28.46 -0.15 0.30
C ALA A 33 -28.58 -1.57 0.87
N GLY A 34 -29.31 -2.39 0.12
CA GLY A 34 -29.53 -3.82 0.37
C GLY A 34 -30.71 -4.13 1.28
N THR A 35 -31.08 -5.42 1.36
CA THR A 35 -32.10 -5.90 2.33
C THR A 35 -31.49 -6.04 3.73
N SER A 36 -32.34 -6.33 4.73
CA SER A 36 -31.86 -6.59 6.09
C SER A 36 -31.00 -7.85 6.17
N GLU A 37 -31.35 -8.87 5.40
CA GLU A 37 -30.63 -10.12 5.27
C GLU A 37 -29.26 -9.90 4.61
N GLU A 38 -29.20 -9.11 3.54
CA GLU A 38 -27.93 -8.77 2.88
C GLU A 38 -26.98 -8.00 3.81
N ARG A 39 -27.51 -7.02 4.56
CA ARG A 39 -26.69 -6.30 5.54
C ARG A 39 -26.19 -7.21 6.65
N ALA A 40 -27.02 -8.13 7.13
CA ALA A 40 -26.61 -9.13 8.11
C ALA A 40 -25.52 -10.06 7.55
N GLU A 41 -25.64 -10.47 6.29
CA GLU A 41 -24.61 -11.28 5.62
C GLU A 41 -23.29 -10.54 5.48
N VAL A 42 -23.30 -9.24 5.16
CA VAL A 42 -22.09 -8.41 5.12
C VAL A 42 -21.40 -8.37 6.49
N GLU A 43 -22.14 -8.20 7.58
CA GLU A 43 -21.54 -8.22 8.93
C GLU A 43 -21.03 -9.61 9.31
N ARG A 44 -21.73 -10.68 8.89
CA ARG A 44 -21.26 -12.06 9.07
C ARG A 44 -19.93 -12.28 8.34
N LEU A 45 -19.81 -11.82 7.09
CA LEU A 45 -18.58 -11.93 6.30
C LEU A 45 -17.43 -11.11 6.90
N ARG A 46 -17.70 -9.91 7.42
CA ARG A 46 -16.71 -9.09 8.14
C ARG A 46 -16.20 -9.79 9.39
N THR A 47 -17.11 -10.35 10.18
CA THR A 47 -16.77 -11.10 11.41
C THR A 47 -15.94 -12.33 11.06
N ALA A 48 -16.38 -13.11 10.06
CA ALA A 48 -15.66 -14.28 9.58
C ALA A 48 -14.25 -13.93 9.08
N PHE A 49 -14.08 -12.80 8.39
CA PHE A 49 -12.75 -12.33 7.97
C PHE A 49 -11.84 -12.05 9.16
N THR A 50 -12.32 -11.36 10.19
CA THR A 50 -11.53 -11.06 11.39
C THR A 50 -11.18 -12.32 12.18
N GLU A 51 -12.14 -13.23 12.37
CA GLU A 51 -11.95 -14.48 13.12
C GLU A 51 -10.99 -15.45 12.41
N ASN A 52 -11.08 -15.54 11.09
CA ASN A 52 -10.27 -16.48 10.29
C ASN A 52 -9.00 -15.84 9.71
N ARG A 53 -8.66 -14.60 10.07
CA ARG A 53 -7.56 -13.81 9.45
C ARG A 53 -6.22 -14.53 9.40
N LEU A 54 -5.97 -15.44 10.32
CA LEU A 54 -4.70 -16.15 10.49
C LEU A 54 -4.60 -17.43 9.65
N THR A 55 -5.73 -18.09 9.40
CA THR A 55 -5.84 -19.27 8.54
C THR A 55 -6.16 -18.89 7.09
N GLN A 56 -6.98 -17.86 6.90
CA GLN A 56 -7.35 -17.29 5.62
C GLN A 56 -6.98 -15.80 5.61
N ARG A 57 -5.82 -15.51 5.01
CA ARG A 57 -5.20 -14.18 5.08
C ARG A 57 -5.68 -13.22 3.99
N GLN A 58 -6.23 -13.75 2.90
CA GLN A 58 -6.83 -12.99 1.82
C GLN A 58 -8.32 -12.75 2.09
N SER A 59 -8.90 -11.70 1.49
CA SER A 59 -10.34 -11.42 1.63
C SER A 59 -11.23 -12.48 0.96
N ALA A 60 -10.63 -13.26 0.04
CA ALA A 60 -11.30 -14.23 -0.84
C ALA A 60 -12.47 -13.66 -1.65
N ASP A 61 -12.49 -12.34 -1.85
CA ASP A 61 -13.52 -11.65 -2.62
C ASP A 61 -14.94 -11.92 -2.13
N GLU A 62 -15.14 -12.21 -0.83
CA GLU A 62 -16.46 -12.67 -0.35
C GLU A 62 -17.57 -11.62 -0.56
N LEU A 63 -17.28 -10.33 -0.40
CA LEU A 63 -18.25 -9.25 -0.68
C LEU A 63 -18.57 -9.10 -2.17
N LEU A 64 -17.60 -9.38 -3.05
CA LEU A 64 -17.80 -9.40 -4.50
C LEU A 64 -18.64 -10.61 -4.87
N ARG A 65 -18.23 -11.80 -4.42
CA ARG A 65 -18.94 -13.07 -4.66
C ARG A 65 -20.36 -13.02 -4.14
N MET A 66 -20.61 -12.41 -2.98
CA MET A 66 -21.97 -12.19 -2.46
C MET A 66 -22.83 -11.41 -3.46
N GLN A 67 -22.32 -10.33 -4.05
CA GLN A 67 -23.06 -9.51 -5.02
C GLN A 67 -23.27 -10.22 -6.36
N TYR A 68 -22.32 -11.05 -6.80
CA TYR A 68 -22.40 -11.78 -8.07
C TYR A 68 -23.29 -13.03 -7.95
N ARG A 69 -23.29 -13.70 -6.79
CA ARG A 69 -24.20 -14.81 -6.46
C ARG A 69 -25.67 -14.43 -6.59
N GLN A 70 -26.02 -13.15 -6.46
CA GLN A 70 -27.40 -12.67 -6.63
C GLN A 70 -27.80 -12.48 -8.09
N LYS A 71 -26.83 -12.21 -8.99
CA LYS A 71 -27.09 -12.05 -10.42
C LYS A 71 -27.49 -13.37 -11.09
N LEU A 72 -27.20 -14.49 -10.45
CA LEU A 72 -27.36 -15.82 -11.04
C LEU A 72 -28.10 -16.71 -10.06
N SER A 73 -29.03 -17.52 -10.57
CA SER A 73 -29.67 -18.60 -9.80
C SER A 73 -28.67 -19.73 -9.51
N TRP A 74 -27.53 -19.39 -8.92
CA TRP A 74 -26.42 -20.29 -8.65
C TRP A 74 -26.86 -21.29 -7.59
N ARG A 75 -26.82 -22.57 -7.96
CA ARG A 75 -26.94 -23.68 -7.02
C ARG A 75 -25.52 -24.13 -6.67
N PRO A 76 -25.22 -24.41 -5.39
CA PRO A 76 -23.96 -25.04 -5.03
C PRO A 76 -23.77 -26.28 -5.88
N LEU A 77 -22.64 -26.37 -6.58
CA LEU A 77 -22.27 -27.60 -7.24
C LEU A 77 -22.16 -28.70 -6.16
N PRO A 78 -22.68 -29.91 -6.39
CA PRO A 78 -22.56 -31.00 -5.43
C PRO A 78 -21.09 -31.17 -5.04
N SER A 79 -20.79 -31.08 -3.74
CA SER A 79 -19.44 -31.37 -3.24
C SER A 79 -19.15 -32.85 -3.51
N ILE A 80 -18.30 -33.14 -4.49
CA ILE A 80 -17.82 -34.49 -4.74
C ILE A 80 -16.84 -34.81 -3.62
N LYS A 81 -17.11 -35.88 -2.87
CA LYS A 81 -16.21 -36.32 -1.81
C LYS A 81 -14.88 -36.75 -2.45
N PRO A 82 -13.71 -36.39 -1.87
CA PRO A 82 -12.41 -36.78 -2.42
C PRO A 82 -12.24 -38.30 -2.63
N GLU A 83 -12.97 -39.11 -1.86
CA GLU A 83 -12.99 -40.57 -1.92
C GLU A 83 -13.68 -41.12 -3.18
N GLU A 84 -14.55 -40.32 -3.83
CA GLU A 84 -15.24 -40.65 -5.08
C GLU A 84 -14.52 -40.10 -6.33
N ALA A 85 -13.45 -39.31 -6.12
CA ALA A 85 -12.61 -38.78 -7.18
C ALA A 85 -11.73 -39.90 -7.78
N THR A 86 -12.33 -40.72 -8.63
CA THR A 86 -11.58 -41.60 -9.53
C THR A 86 -10.85 -40.74 -10.57
N ASN A 87 -9.63 -41.13 -10.97
CA ASN A 87 -8.92 -40.55 -12.13
C ASN A 87 -9.61 -40.89 -13.48
N SER A 88 -10.95 -40.94 -13.50
CA SER A 88 -11.74 -41.18 -14.70
C SER A 88 -11.78 -39.91 -15.54
N ALA A 89 -11.75 -40.08 -16.86
CA ALA A 89 -11.91 -38.97 -17.80
C ALA A 89 -13.21 -38.19 -17.56
N ASP A 90 -14.29 -38.90 -17.21
CA ASP A 90 -15.59 -38.31 -16.88
C ASP A 90 -15.54 -37.39 -15.65
N TYR A 91 -14.77 -37.76 -14.62
CA TYR A 91 -14.59 -36.90 -13.44
C TYR A 91 -13.85 -35.62 -13.80
N VAL A 92 -12.75 -35.72 -14.54
CA VAL A 92 -11.97 -34.55 -15.00
C VAL A 92 -12.83 -33.64 -15.86
N GLN A 93 -13.62 -34.19 -16.78
CA GLN A 93 -14.52 -33.42 -17.64
C GLN A 93 -15.60 -32.68 -16.85
N ARG A 94 -16.23 -33.34 -15.86
CA ARG A 94 -17.20 -32.70 -14.98
C ARG A 94 -16.57 -31.59 -14.15
N ALA A 95 -15.43 -31.85 -13.51
CA ALA A 95 -14.73 -30.85 -12.70
C ALA A 95 -14.29 -29.63 -13.52
N LEU A 96 -13.85 -29.83 -14.76
CA LEU A 96 -13.53 -28.75 -15.69
C LEU A 96 -14.77 -27.92 -16.04
N GLN A 97 -15.88 -28.58 -16.40
CA GLN A 97 -17.14 -27.90 -16.71
C GLN A 97 -17.65 -27.09 -15.52
N ASP A 98 -17.58 -27.67 -14.33
CA ASP A 98 -17.96 -27.05 -13.07
C ASP A 98 -17.11 -25.80 -12.76
N GLY A 99 -15.80 -25.89 -12.96
CA GLY A 99 -14.88 -24.76 -12.82
C GLY A 99 -15.17 -23.64 -13.82
N MET A 100 -15.41 -23.98 -15.09
CA MET A 100 -15.77 -22.99 -16.13
C MET A 100 -17.11 -22.31 -15.81
N ASN A 101 -18.14 -23.10 -15.48
CA ASN A 101 -19.46 -22.58 -15.10
C ASN A 101 -19.35 -21.63 -13.90
N PHE A 102 -18.55 -22.00 -12.89
CA PHE A 102 -18.30 -21.13 -11.74
C PHE A 102 -17.60 -19.83 -12.15
N TYR A 103 -16.51 -19.89 -12.93
CA TYR A 103 -15.75 -18.69 -13.26
C TYR A 103 -16.52 -17.75 -14.21
N GLU A 104 -17.35 -18.29 -15.10
CA GLU A 104 -18.27 -17.51 -15.94
C GLU A 104 -19.21 -16.66 -15.08
N THR A 105 -19.63 -17.15 -13.91
CA THR A 105 -20.49 -16.38 -12.98
C THR A 105 -19.82 -15.14 -12.38
N LEU A 106 -18.50 -15.06 -12.44
CA LEU A 106 -17.71 -13.96 -11.88
C LEU A 106 -17.34 -12.91 -12.94
N GLN A 107 -17.71 -13.11 -14.21
CA GLN A 107 -17.43 -12.16 -15.26
C GLN A 107 -18.26 -10.89 -15.07
N ALA A 108 -17.62 -9.72 -15.14
CA ALA A 108 -18.26 -8.43 -15.14
C ALA A 108 -18.96 -8.14 -16.48
N GLU A 109 -19.86 -7.16 -16.50
CA GLU A 109 -20.72 -6.86 -17.66
C GLU A 109 -19.95 -6.37 -18.89
N ASP A 110 -18.74 -5.85 -18.69
CA ASP A 110 -17.79 -5.42 -19.73
C ASP A 110 -16.78 -6.52 -20.12
N GLY A 111 -16.92 -7.73 -19.58
CA GLY A 111 -16.16 -8.91 -19.94
C GLY A 111 -14.89 -9.18 -19.12
N HIS A 112 -14.52 -8.31 -18.17
CA HIS A 112 -13.35 -8.57 -17.30
C HIS A 112 -13.72 -9.41 -16.06
N TRP A 113 -12.71 -9.88 -15.32
CA TRP A 113 -12.88 -10.50 -14.01
C TRP A 113 -12.30 -9.62 -12.92
N ALA A 114 -13.17 -9.13 -12.06
CA ALA A 114 -12.80 -8.39 -10.85
C ALA A 114 -12.24 -9.37 -9.80
N GLY A 115 -11.30 -8.89 -8.99
CA GLY A 115 -10.69 -9.71 -7.93
C GLY A 115 -9.74 -8.95 -7.02
N ASP A 116 -9.53 -9.50 -5.83
CA ASP A 116 -8.57 -9.03 -4.84
C ASP A 116 -7.16 -9.26 -5.36
N TYR A 117 -6.43 -8.16 -5.56
CA TYR A 117 -5.02 -8.15 -5.93
C TYR A 117 -4.13 -7.61 -4.81
N GLY A 118 -4.51 -7.90 -3.57
CA GLY A 118 -3.76 -7.58 -2.38
C GLY A 118 -2.58 -8.52 -2.13
N GLY A 119 -2.01 -8.43 -0.92
CA GLY A 119 -0.90 -9.25 -0.48
C GLY A 119 0.17 -8.43 0.24
N PRO A 120 0.82 -7.46 -0.43
CA PRO A 120 1.82 -6.62 0.22
C PRO A 120 1.20 -5.66 1.25
N MET A 121 1.78 -5.60 2.46
CA MET A 121 1.23 -4.83 3.60
C MET A 121 1.79 -3.40 3.68
N PHE A 122 2.73 -3.03 2.81
CA PHE A 122 3.37 -1.70 2.81
C PHE A 122 2.76 -0.72 1.79
N LEU A 123 1.76 -1.14 1.01
CA LEU A 123 1.11 -0.29 -0.01
C LEU A 123 0.12 0.68 0.61
N MET A 124 -0.80 0.15 1.43
CA MET A 124 -1.81 0.94 2.12
C MET A 124 -1.18 2.02 3.03
N PRO A 125 -0.10 1.71 3.80
CA PRO A 125 0.61 2.75 4.54
C PRO A 125 1.13 3.91 3.70
N GLY A 126 1.77 3.63 2.55
CA GLY A 126 2.27 4.68 1.66
C GLY A 126 1.14 5.61 1.20
N LEU A 127 0.00 5.02 0.80
CA LEU A 127 -1.17 5.81 0.41
C LEU A 127 -1.72 6.67 1.55
N ILE A 128 -1.92 6.08 2.74
CA ILE A 128 -2.46 6.78 3.92
C ILE A 128 -1.55 7.93 4.33
N ILE A 129 -0.23 7.68 4.39
CA ILE A 129 0.77 8.69 4.73
C ILE A 129 0.75 9.81 3.68
N SER A 130 0.76 9.48 2.38
CA SER A 130 0.68 10.50 1.33
C SER A 130 -0.58 11.35 1.44
N CYS A 131 -1.76 10.74 1.57
CA CYS A 131 -3.02 11.48 1.72
C CYS A 131 -3.08 12.31 3.01
N TYR A 132 -2.43 11.87 4.08
CA TYR A 132 -2.32 12.63 5.31
C TYR A 132 -1.46 13.89 5.14
N ILE A 133 -0.27 13.72 4.55
CA ILE A 133 0.70 14.80 4.26
C ILE A 133 0.07 15.86 3.36
N THR A 134 -0.64 15.45 2.31
CA THR A 134 -1.27 16.39 1.37
C THR A 134 -2.58 17.01 1.87
N GLY A 135 -3.07 16.60 3.05
CA GLY A 135 -4.38 17.02 3.58
C GLY A 135 -5.58 16.40 2.85
N ALA A 136 -5.36 15.52 1.89
CA ALA A 136 -6.40 14.88 1.07
C ALA A 136 -7.04 13.64 1.72
N LEU A 137 -6.65 13.26 2.94
CA LEU A 137 -7.13 12.05 3.62
C LEU A 137 -8.65 11.93 3.65
N ASN A 138 -9.37 13.00 4.01
CA ASN A 138 -10.84 13.00 4.05
C ASN A 138 -11.50 13.19 2.69
N MET A 139 -10.75 13.69 1.70
CA MET A 139 -11.22 13.83 0.33
C MET A 139 -11.22 12.48 -0.39
N VAL A 140 -10.16 11.69 -0.17
CA VAL A 140 -9.99 10.38 -0.80
C VAL A 140 -10.64 9.25 0.00
N LEU A 141 -10.59 9.29 1.33
CA LEU A 141 -11.06 8.19 2.18
C LEU A 141 -12.27 8.62 3.01
N SER A 142 -13.44 8.10 2.63
CA SER A 142 -14.65 8.18 3.45
C SER A 142 -14.48 7.47 4.80
N GLN A 143 -15.36 7.75 5.77
CA GLN A 143 -15.31 7.07 7.07
C GLN A 143 -15.46 5.55 6.96
N GLN A 144 -16.19 5.07 5.95
CA GLN A 144 -16.33 3.66 5.67
C GLN A 144 -15.02 3.06 5.17
N HIS A 145 -14.30 3.74 4.25
CA HIS A 145 -12.96 3.30 3.83
C HIS A 145 -12.03 3.16 5.03
N LYS A 146 -11.98 4.18 5.90
CA LYS A 146 -11.13 4.15 7.10
C LYS A 146 -11.50 3.02 8.07
N THR A 147 -12.77 2.65 8.14
CA THR A 147 -13.23 1.54 8.97
C THR A 147 -12.78 0.20 8.40
N GLU A 148 -12.90 -0.02 7.09
CA GLU A 148 -12.39 -1.24 6.45
C GLU A 148 -10.85 -1.32 6.48
N MET A 149 -10.16 -0.20 6.27
CA MET A 149 -8.69 -0.14 6.34
C MET A 149 -8.16 -0.42 7.76
N ARG A 150 -8.92 -0.08 8.81
CA ARG A 150 -8.60 -0.48 10.20
C ARG A 150 -8.86 -1.96 10.45
N ARG A 151 -9.93 -2.52 9.88
CA ARG A 151 -10.28 -3.95 9.98
C ARG A 151 -9.29 -4.84 9.23
N TYR A 152 -8.77 -4.41 8.09
CA TYR A 152 -7.91 -5.22 7.24
C TYR A 152 -6.66 -5.82 7.93
N PRO A 153 -5.90 -5.05 8.73
CA PRO A 153 -4.80 -5.58 9.54
C PRO A 153 -5.25 -6.12 10.91
N GLU A 154 -6.52 -6.01 11.30
CA GLU A 154 -6.97 -6.41 12.65
C GLU A 154 -6.72 -7.90 12.92
N GLN A 155 -6.18 -8.21 14.10
CA GLN A 155 -5.87 -9.57 14.53
C GLN A 155 -6.64 -9.94 15.81
N PRO A 156 -7.08 -11.21 15.94
CA PRO A 156 -7.70 -11.72 17.16
C PRO A 156 -6.81 -11.46 18.40
N PRO A 157 -7.39 -11.07 19.56
CA PRO A 157 -6.66 -10.72 20.79
C PRO A 157 -5.58 -11.71 21.21
N GLU A 158 -5.83 -13.01 21.06
CA GLU A 158 -4.99 -14.09 21.59
C GLU A 158 -3.68 -14.29 20.81
N GLN A 159 -3.56 -13.68 19.63
CA GLN A 159 -2.43 -13.89 18.71
C GLN A 159 -1.86 -12.59 18.16
N ARG A 160 -2.13 -11.44 18.82
CA ARG A 160 -1.68 -10.13 18.38
C ARG A 160 -0.15 -10.05 18.33
N ARG A 161 0.38 -10.08 17.11
CA ARG A 161 1.79 -9.93 16.77
C ARG A 161 1.96 -8.67 15.93
N GLY A 162 3.19 -8.31 15.61
CA GLY A 162 3.45 -7.28 14.61
C GLY A 162 2.90 -7.65 13.23
N PHE A 163 3.03 -6.74 12.27
CA PHE A 163 2.58 -6.91 10.89
C PHE A 163 3.77 -7.28 9.99
N GLY A 164 3.53 -8.15 9.02
CA GLY A 164 4.57 -8.62 8.10
C GLY A 164 4.75 -7.74 6.85
N LEU A 165 5.71 -8.12 6.00
CA LEU A 165 5.92 -7.50 4.68
C LEU A 165 4.72 -7.74 3.73
N HIS A 166 4.11 -8.90 3.84
CA HIS A 166 2.90 -9.31 3.12
C HIS A 166 1.98 -10.09 4.08
N ILE A 167 0.73 -10.30 3.69
CA ILE A 167 -0.31 -10.94 4.51
C ILE A 167 0.12 -12.31 5.03
N GLU A 168 0.92 -13.07 4.28
CA GLU A 168 1.45 -14.40 4.62
C GLU A 168 2.78 -14.40 5.41
N GLY A 169 3.45 -13.25 5.48
CA GLY A 169 4.77 -13.15 6.09
C GLY A 169 4.74 -13.17 7.62
N PRO A 170 5.91 -13.44 8.27
CA PRO A 170 6.08 -13.16 9.68
C PRO A 170 6.06 -11.65 9.95
N SER A 171 5.86 -11.25 11.20
CA SER A 171 5.95 -9.84 11.61
C SER A 171 7.35 -9.29 11.34
N THR A 172 7.42 -8.07 10.80
CA THR A 172 8.70 -7.38 10.54
C THR A 172 8.64 -5.94 11.06
N MET A 173 9.78 -5.28 11.27
CA MET A 173 9.81 -3.87 11.69
C MET A 173 9.19 -2.97 10.64
N PHE A 174 9.45 -3.23 9.36
CA PHE A 174 8.87 -2.46 8.26
C PHE A 174 7.33 -2.53 8.26
N GLY A 175 6.79 -3.75 8.23
CA GLY A 175 5.35 -3.97 8.21
C GLY A 175 4.69 -3.43 9.48
N THR A 176 5.29 -3.68 10.64
CA THR A 176 4.71 -3.31 11.94
C THR A 176 4.69 -1.80 12.15
N ALA A 177 5.82 -1.12 11.93
CA ALA A 177 5.92 0.32 12.15
C ALA A 177 5.00 1.11 11.21
N LEU A 178 4.96 0.76 9.92
CA LEU A 178 4.11 1.46 8.95
C LEU A 178 2.62 1.18 9.17
N SER A 179 2.25 -0.06 9.50
CA SER A 179 0.85 -0.38 9.82
C SER A 179 0.40 0.31 11.10
N TYR A 180 1.24 0.35 12.15
CA TYR A 180 0.96 1.10 13.37
C TYR A 180 0.68 2.57 13.08
N VAL A 181 1.60 3.24 12.37
CA VAL A 181 1.46 4.64 11.99
C VAL A 181 0.18 4.89 11.19
N SER A 182 -0.13 4.00 10.25
CA SER A 182 -1.34 4.09 9.44
C SER A 182 -2.61 4.00 10.29
N LEU A 183 -2.66 3.06 11.24
CA LEU A 183 -3.78 2.91 12.17
C LEU A 183 -3.96 4.16 13.05
N ARG A 184 -2.86 4.77 13.52
CA ARG A 184 -2.89 6.03 14.27
C ARG A 184 -3.42 7.19 13.42
N ILE A 185 -2.98 7.32 12.17
CA ILE A 185 -3.50 8.32 11.21
C ILE A 185 -5.00 8.12 10.94
N LEU A 186 -5.45 6.87 10.85
CA LEU A 186 -6.87 6.53 10.68
C LEU A 186 -7.71 6.72 11.95
N GLY A 187 -7.11 7.16 13.06
CA GLY A 187 -7.79 7.52 14.30
C GLY A 187 -8.02 6.36 15.29
N MET A 188 -7.29 5.25 15.15
CA MET A 188 -7.28 4.19 16.17
C MET A 188 -6.48 4.66 17.39
N ASP A 189 -6.98 4.45 18.60
CA ASP A 189 -6.34 4.91 19.84
C ASP A 189 -5.02 4.19 20.16
N ALA A 190 -4.10 4.86 20.86
CA ALA A 190 -2.82 4.26 21.25
C ALA A 190 -2.97 3.12 22.28
N GLY A 191 -4.04 3.15 23.07
CA GLY A 191 -4.45 2.10 24.00
C GLY A 191 -5.39 1.07 23.36
N ASP A 192 -5.73 1.20 22.07
CA ASP A 192 -6.38 0.10 21.36
C ASP A 192 -5.44 -1.12 21.40
N PRO A 193 -5.92 -2.30 21.81
CA PRO A 193 -4.99 -3.39 22.06
C PRO A 193 -4.34 -3.94 20.77
N VAL A 194 -4.79 -3.55 19.56
CA VAL A 194 -4.06 -3.80 18.30
C VAL A 194 -2.83 -2.89 18.22
N CYS A 195 -3.01 -1.60 18.50
CA CYS A 195 -1.92 -0.62 18.57
C CYS A 195 -0.95 -0.96 19.70
N GLU A 196 -1.42 -1.32 20.89
CA GLU A 196 -0.54 -1.73 22.00
C GLU A 196 0.32 -2.94 21.63
N GLY A 197 -0.27 -3.97 21.02
CA GLY A 197 0.46 -5.16 20.56
C GLY A 197 1.54 -4.82 19.53
N ALA A 198 1.21 -3.99 18.53
CA ALA A 198 2.19 -3.52 17.54
C ALA A 198 3.29 -2.66 18.17
N ARG A 199 2.96 -1.74 19.09
CA ARG A 199 3.95 -0.91 19.79
C ARG A 199 4.89 -1.74 20.66
N ALA A 200 4.35 -2.67 21.44
CA ALA A 200 5.15 -3.59 22.24
C ALA A 200 6.07 -4.44 21.35
N TRP A 201 5.58 -4.91 20.21
CA TRP A 201 6.38 -5.63 19.22
C TRP A 201 7.52 -4.76 18.69
N ILE A 202 7.25 -3.52 18.27
CA ILE A 202 8.26 -2.55 17.79
C ILE A 202 9.33 -2.32 18.86
N HIS A 203 8.92 -2.04 20.10
CA HIS A 203 9.83 -1.75 21.22
C HIS A 203 10.72 -2.96 21.57
N SER A 204 10.17 -4.17 21.55
CA SER A 204 10.93 -5.40 21.81
C SER A 204 12.03 -5.69 20.77
N ARG A 205 12.00 -5.04 19.59
CA ARG A 205 13.04 -5.10 18.54
C ARG A 205 13.93 -3.85 18.48
N GLY A 206 13.96 -3.05 19.53
CA GLY A 206 14.81 -1.86 19.60
C GLY A 206 14.19 -0.59 18.99
N GLY A 207 12.90 -0.61 18.63
CA GLY A 207 12.19 0.54 18.10
C GLY A 207 12.34 0.75 16.60
N ALA A 208 11.61 1.73 16.07
CA ALA A 208 11.55 2.00 14.62
C ALA A 208 12.87 2.54 14.01
N VAL A 209 13.92 2.77 14.81
CA VAL A 209 15.28 3.06 14.27
C VAL A 209 15.82 1.91 13.41
N ASN A 210 15.35 0.69 13.66
CA ASN A 210 15.75 -0.52 12.95
C ASN A 210 14.86 -0.82 11.73
N THR A 211 13.93 0.06 11.34
CA THR A 211 13.14 -0.17 10.13
C THR A 211 14.05 -0.13 8.88
N PRO A 212 13.77 -0.90 7.82
CA PRO A 212 14.50 -0.82 6.54
C PRO A 212 14.41 0.54 5.87
N SER A 213 15.26 0.78 4.86
CA SER A 213 15.38 2.05 4.14
C SER A 213 14.05 2.64 3.65
N TRP A 214 13.14 1.82 3.14
CA TRP A 214 11.80 2.25 2.71
C TRP A 214 10.91 2.69 3.87
N GLY A 215 11.00 2.02 5.02
CA GLY A 215 10.30 2.43 6.24
C GLY A 215 10.86 3.73 6.76
N LYS A 216 12.19 3.90 6.74
CA LYS A 216 12.82 5.17 7.13
C LYS A 216 12.35 6.29 6.22
N PHE A 217 12.25 6.04 4.91
CA PHE A 217 11.78 7.03 3.94
C PHE A 217 10.36 7.50 4.25
N TRP A 218 9.42 6.58 4.45
CA TRP A 218 8.03 6.94 4.76
C TRP A 218 7.90 7.65 6.10
N LEU A 219 8.60 7.18 7.14
CA LEU A 219 8.59 7.84 8.44
C LEU A 219 9.27 9.21 8.39
N ALA A 220 10.31 9.39 7.58
CA ALA A 220 10.99 10.68 7.43
C ALA A 220 10.15 11.69 6.65
N THR A 221 9.44 11.23 5.61
CA THR A 221 8.47 12.05 4.86
C THR A 221 7.31 12.51 5.78
N LEU A 222 6.94 11.69 6.76
CA LEU A 222 5.94 12.03 7.77
C LEU A 222 6.49 12.96 8.88
N GLY A 223 7.81 13.17 8.96
CA GLY A 223 8.45 13.89 10.07
C GLY A 223 8.61 13.07 11.35
N ALA A 224 8.36 11.76 11.30
CA ALA A 224 8.50 10.84 12.42
C ALA A 224 9.88 10.16 12.50
N TYR A 225 10.79 10.41 11.56
CA TYR A 225 12.17 9.89 11.51
C TYR A 225 13.07 10.98 10.91
N ALA A 226 14.30 11.18 11.39
CA ALA A 226 15.14 12.24 10.84
C ALA A 226 15.86 11.81 9.55
N TRP A 227 15.89 12.68 8.53
CA TRP A 227 16.49 12.40 7.22
C TRP A 227 17.97 11.99 7.31
N GLU A 228 18.68 12.47 8.33
CA GLU A 228 20.08 12.15 8.61
C GLU A 228 20.31 10.66 8.86
N GLY A 229 19.28 9.94 9.33
CA GLY A 229 19.36 8.50 9.59
C GLY A 229 19.03 7.61 8.40
N LEU A 230 18.96 8.17 7.20
CA LEU A 230 18.86 7.44 5.94
C LEU A 230 20.15 7.52 5.14
N ASN A 231 20.43 6.48 4.35
CA ASN A 231 21.43 6.60 3.29
C ASN A 231 20.88 7.56 2.21
N PRO A 232 21.70 8.51 1.70
CA PRO A 232 21.22 9.47 0.72
C PRO A 232 20.76 8.80 -0.58
N LEU A 233 19.75 9.39 -1.20
CA LEU A 233 19.24 9.01 -2.52
C LEU A 233 19.57 10.13 -3.52
N PRO A 234 20.82 10.22 -4.02
CA PRO A 234 21.26 11.36 -4.82
C PRO A 234 20.53 11.39 -6.18
N PRO A 235 19.72 12.42 -6.47
CA PRO A 235 19.06 12.54 -7.77
C PRO A 235 20.06 12.73 -8.91
N GLU A 236 21.32 13.11 -8.62
CA GLU A 236 22.36 13.31 -9.62
C GLU A 236 22.63 12.08 -10.48
N MET A 237 22.28 10.87 -10.02
CA MET A 237 22.35 9.65 -10.82
C MET A 237 21.50 9.74 -12.10
N TRP A 238 20.45 10.54 -12.12
CA TRP A 238 19.60 10.77 -13.29
C TRP A 238 20.28 11.60 -14.40
N LEU A 239 21.42 12.24 -14.10
CA LEU A 239 22.19 13.01 -15.08
C LEU A 239 23.30 12.19 -15.75
N LEU A 240 23.50 10.94 -15.32
CA LEU A 240 24.48 10.04 -15.93
C LEU A 240 24.04 9.62 -17.34
N PRO A 241 24.98 9.36 -18.27
CA PRO A 241 24.65 8.85 -19.59
C PRO A 241 23.87 7.54 -19.52
N TYR A 242 22.90 7.34 -20.42
CA TYR A 242 22.06 6.13 -20.46
C TYR A 242 22.87 4.82 -20.49
N ALA A 243 23.98 4.77 -21.22
CA ALA A 243 24.87 3.60 -21.28
C ALA A 243 25.54 3.26 -19.93
N SER A 244 25.58 4.21 -18.99
CA SER A 244 26.10 4.00 -17.62
C SER A 244 25.03 3.45 -16.66
N LEU A 245 23.76 3.41 -17.09
CA LEU A 245 22.59 3.02 -16.31
C LEU A 245 21.95 1.70 -16.80
N ASP A 246 22.59 0.98 -17.73
CA ASP A 246 22.14 -0.32 -18.28
C ASP A 246 22.20 -1.49 -17.28
N TRP A 247 22.65 -1.26 -16.04
CA TRP A 247 22.36 -2.19 -14.97
C TRP A 247 20.87 -2.07 -14.63
N HIS A 248 20.14 -3.17 -14.76
CA HIS A 248 18.72 -3.40 -14.44
C HIS A 248 18.32 -3.00 -13.01
N TRP A 249 18.56 -1.76 -12.61
CA TRP A 249 18.15 -1.18 -11.36
C TRP A 249 16.74 -0.63 -11.55
N PRO A 250 15.74 -1.10 -10.79
CA PRO A 250 14.44 -0.46 -10.74
C PRO A 250 14.69 1.01 -10.40
N ARG A 251 14.37 1.91 -11.33
CA ARG A 251 14.65 3.33 -11.15
C ARG A 251 13.96 3.76 -9.85
N PRO A 252 14.70 4.20 -8.81
CA PRO A 252 14.10 4.43 -7.51
C PRO A 252 13.04 5.51 -7.67
N SER A 253 11.83 5.15 -7.27
CA SER A 253 10.70 6.06 -7.17
C SER A 253 11.08 7.27 -6.31
N ARG A 254 10.73 8.45 -6.80
CA ARG A 254 11.39 9.70 -6.44
C ARG A 254 10.94 10.20 -5.07
N ALA A 255 11.87 10.15 -4.14
CA ALA A 255 11.75 10.69 -2.80
C ALA A 255 11.95 12.21 -2.81
N LEU A 256 10.88 13.00 -2.73
CA LEU A 256 10.98 14.43 -2.44
C LEU A 256 10.91 14.70 -0.92
N LEU A 257 11.70 15.68 -0.50
CA LEU A 257 11.88 16.13 0.89
C LEU A 257 10.75 17.06 1.32
N VAL A 258 9.99 16.66 2.34
CA VAL A 258 9.09 17.57 3.08
C VAL A 258 9.13 17.23 4.56
N PRO A 259 9.51 18.17 5.43
CA PRO A 259 9.14 18.12 6.84
C PRO A 259 7.73 18.72 6.99
N LEU A 260 6.76 17.92 7.44
CA LEU A 260 5.39 18.35 7.77
C LEU A 260 5.01 17.97 9.21
N PRO A 261 3.98 18.60 9.81
CA PRO A 261 3.91 18.78 11.25
C PRO A 261 3.41 17.55 12.02
N HIS A 262 4.11 17.25 13.13
CA HIS A 262 3.74 16.80 14.49
C HIS A 262 2.39 16.10 14.80
N GLY A 263 1.70 15.47 13.85
CA GLY A 263 0.40 14.85 14.14
C GLY A 263 0.45 13.35 14.48
N VAL A 264 1.52 12.64 14.12
CA VAL A 264 1.74 11.27 14.56
C VAL A 264 2.74 11.27 15.71
N PRO A 265 2.42 10.68 16.86
CA PRO A 265 3.28 10.66 18.04
C PRO A 265 4.54 9.81 17.79
N ALA A 266 5.57 10.41 17.19
CA ALA A 266 6.87 9.77 16.94
C ALA A 266 7.46 9.14 18.20
N HIS A 267 7.21 9.74 19.37
CA HIS A 267 7.61 9.22 20.68
C HIS A 267 7.06 7.82 20.99
N GLU A 268 5.95 7.39 20.37
CA GLU A 268 5.40 6.04 20.55
C GLU A 268 6.25 4.96 19.84
N LEU A 269 7.07 5.32 18.84
CA LEU A 269 7.80 4.38 17.98
C LEU A 269 9.21 4.03 18.49
N TYR A 270 9.75 4.83 19.40
CA TYR A 270 11.15 4.77 19.82
C TYR A 270 11.27 4.49 21.32
N LEU A 271 12.35 3.80 21.70
CA LEU A 271 12.67 3.52 23.12
C LEU A 271 13.29 4.74 23.81
N GLU A 272 14.08 5.51 23.06
CA GLU A 272 14.75 6.71 23.54
C GLU A 272 13.97 7.97 23.14
N PRO A 273 14.09 9.08 23.89
CA PRO A 273 13.52 10.35 23.48
C PRO A 273 14.01 10.73 22.07
N TYR A 274 13.08 11.15 21.21
CA TYR A 274 13.37 11.48 19.81
C TYR A 274 14.57 12.42 19.62
N SER A 275 14.72 13.42 20.50
CA SER A 275 15.82 14.39 20.48
C SER A 275 17.18 13.81 20.87
N GLY A 276 17.21 12.67 21.55
CA GLY A 276 18.44 11.98 21.97
C GLY A 276 18.98 10.99 20.94
N ILE A 277 18.17 10.62 19.93
CA ILE A 277 18.53 9.62 18.93
C ILE A 277 19.64 10.16 18.03
N LYS A 278 20.74 9.42 17.94
CA LYS A 278 21.86 9.72 17.03
C LYS A 278 21.57 9.18 15.63
N TRP A 279 20.73 9.88 14.88
CA TRP A 279 20.21 9.39 13.59
C TRP A 279 21.29 8.89 12.60
N ASP A 280 22.41 9.59 12.47
CA ASP A 280 23.52 9.22 11.57
C ASP A 280 24.06 7.79 11.82
N THR A 281 24.03 7.31 13.07
CA THR A 281 24.50 5.95 13.41
C THR A 281 23.52 4.85 13.00
N HIS A 282 22.26 5.21 12.73
CA HIS A 282 21.21 4.27 12.36
C HIS A 282 21.01 4.14 10.85
N ARG A 283 21.84 4.77 9.99
CA ARG A 283 21.71 4.68 8.51
C ARG A 283 21.63 3.25 7.98
N ASN A 284 22.52 2.39 8.48
CA ASN A 284 22.59 0.98 8.11
C ASN A 284 21.88 0.05 9.11
N ALA A 285 21.19 0.59 10.11
CA ALA A 285 20.41 -0.23 11.04
C ALA A 285 19.22 -0.85 10.31
N CYS A 286 19.02 -2.16 10.52
CA CYS A 286 17.92 -2.94 10.01
C CYS A 286 17.62 -4.06 11.03
N ALA A 287 16.35 -4.31 11.32
CA ALA A 287 15.95 -5.45 12.14
C ALA A 287 16.26 -6.75 11.39
N ALA A 288 16.65 -7.79 12.14
CA ALA A 288 17.02 -9.08 11.56
C ALA A 288 15.86 -9.71 10.77
N GLU A 289 14.62 -9.52 11.22
CA GLU A 289 13.42 -10.01 10.53
C GLU A 289 13.16 -9.36 9.16
N ASP A 290 13.76 -8.19 8.90
CA ASP A 290 13.63 -7.48 7.61
C ASP A 290 14.85 -7.64 6.70
N GLU A 291 15.97 -8.19 7.19
CA GLU A 291 17.22 -8.28 6.44
C GLU A 291 17.24 -9.53 5.54
N PHE A 292 16.60 -9.42 4.37
CA PHE A 292 16.65 -10.46 3.35
C PHE A 292 17.98 -10.50 2.60
N TYR A 293 18.57 -9.33 2.33
CA TYR A 293 19.82 -9.17 1.61
C TYR A 293 20.76 -8.25 2.39
N PRO A 294 21.69 -8.81 3.19
CA PRO A 294 22.63 -8.01 3.94
C PRO A 294 23.56 -7.24 3.01
N HIS A 295 23.87 -5.99 3.38
CA HIS A 295 24.79 -5.18 2.59
C HIS A 295 26.22 -5.71 2.67
N PRO A 296 26.89 -5.98 1.53
CA PRO A 296 28.33 -6.22 1.53
C PRO A 296 29.08 -5.01 2.09
N TRP A 297 30.24 -5.24 2.71
CA TRP A 297 31.05 -4.17 3.31
C TRP A 297 31.38 -3.03 2.32
N VAL A 298 31.57 -3.36 1.04
CA VAL A 298 31.85 -2.38 -0.02
C VAL A 298 30.66 -1.46 -0.25
N GLN A 299 29.42 -1.97 -0.15
CA GLN A 299 28.22 -1.16 -0.26
C GLN A 299 28.10 -0.18 0.92
N ASN A 300 28.41 -0.64 2.13
CA ASN A 300 28.44 0.24 3.31
C ASN A 300 29.51 1.34 3.18
N LEU A 301 30.68 1.03 2.62
CA LEU A 301 31.72 2.03 2.33
C LEU A 301 31.26 3.06 1.29
N MET A 302 30.59 2.61 0.21
CA MET A 302 30.01 3.51 -0.79
C MET A 302 28.95 4.43 -0.18
N TRP A 303 28.01 3.89 0.60
CA TRP A 303 26.99 4.69 1.27
C TRP A 303 27.57 5.70 2.24
N TRP A 304 28.58 5.29 3.02
CA TRP A 304 29.32 6.19 3.88
C TRP A 304 29.93 7.34 3.07
N GLY A 305 30.60 7.05 1.95
CA GLY A 305 31.18 8.06 1.07
C GLY A 305 30.15 9.05 0.51
N ILE A 306 29.06 8.53 -0.06
CA ILE A 306 27.95 9.35 -0.59
C ILE A 306 27.39 10.26 0.51
N SER A 307 27.24 9.74 1.73
CA SER A 307 26.72 10.51 2.86
C SER A 307 27.61 11.66 3.33
N ARG A 308 28.92 11.60 3.06
CA ARG A 308 29.83 12.73 3.31
C ARG A 308 29.75 13.81 2.24
N ILE A 309 29.37 13.43 1.02
CA ILE A 309 29.25 14.34 -0.13
C ILE A 309 27.88 15.03 -0.16
N GLU A 310 26.83 14.34 0.30
CA GLU A 310 25.43 14.80 0.27
C GLU A 310 25.22 16.26 0.76
N PRO A 311 25.81 16.70 1.90
CA PRO A 311 25.63 18.08 2.36
C PRO A 311 26.15 19.14 1.38
N TRP A 312 27.17 18.81 0.58
CA TRP A 312 27.76 19.74 -0.40
C TRP A 312 26.92 19.82 -1.67
N LEU A 313 26.10 18.81 -1.95
CA LEU A 313 25.23 18.77 -3.12
C LEU A 313 23.88 19.45 -2.90
N HIS A 314 23.38 19.53 -1.66
CA HIS A 314 22.01 19.95 -1.32
C HIS A 314 21.53 21.25 -2.00
N ASN A 315 22.41 22.23 -2.21
CA ASN A 315 22.09 23.50 -2.88
C ASN A 315 22.87 23.73 -4.19
N SER A 316 23.54 22.69 -4.68
CA SER A 316 24.36 22.77 -5.88
C SER A 316 23.53 22.97 -7.14
N TYR A 317 24.16 23.53 -8.18
CA TYR A 317 23.56 23.59 -9.52
C TYR A 317 23.22 22.18 -10.04
N LEU A 318 24.07 21.20 -9.74
CA LEU A 318 23.89 19.81 -10.16
C LEU A 318 22.60 19.20 -9.56
N ARG A 319 22.36 19.39 -8.25
CA ARG A 319 21.14 18.97 -7.56
C ARG A 319 19.90 19.58 -8.18
N LYS A 320 19.90 20.89 -8.44
CA LYS A 320 18.77 21.58 -9.07
C LYS A 320 18.47 21.05 -10.47
N ARG A 321 19.51 20.81 -11.27
CA ARG A 321 19.37 20.21 -12.60
C ARG A 321 18.83 18.77 -12.53
N ALA A 322 19.35 17.98 -11.60
CA ALA A 322 18.94 16.60 -11.38
C ALA A 322 17.48 16.50 -10.93
N LEU A 323 17.05 17.36 -10.01
CA LEU A 323 15.66 17.44 -9.57
C LEU A 323 14.72 17.87 -10.69
N LYS A 324 15.15 18.80 -11.57
CA LYS A 324 14.36 19.19 -12.75
C LYS A 324 14.20 18.05 -13.75
N GLU A 325 15.26 17.29 -14.01
CA GLU A 325 15.20 16.10 -14.87
C GLU A 325 14.27 15.03 -14.26
N ALA A 326 14.40 14.80 -12.95
CA ALA A 326 13.54 13.92 -12.19
C ALA A 326 12.07 14.38 -12.23
N SER A 327 11.78 15.66 -12.09
CA SER A 327 10.42 16.20 -12.24
C SER A 327 9.87 15.94 -13.65
N THR A 328 10.64 16.26 -14.69
CA THR A 328 10.24 16.07 -16.10
C THR A 328 9.83 14.63 -16.40
N LEU A 329 10.62 13.68 -15.91
CA LEU A 329 10.33 12.26 -16.08
C LEU A 329 9.14 11.77 -15.25
N ILE A 330 8.78 12.44 -14.12
CA ILE A 330 7.56 12.11 -13.36
C ILE A 330 6.37 12.49 -14.24
N HIS A 331 6.33 13.74 -14.69
CA HIS A 331 5.26 14.24 -15.54
C HIS A 331 5.09 13.40 -16.81
N TYR A 332 6.19 12.93 -17.42
CA TYR A 332 6.12 12.02 -18.56
C TYR A 332 5.44 10.68 -18.23
N GLU A 333 5.77 10.05 -17.10
CA GLU A 333 5.07 8.82 -16.68
C GLU A 333 3.59 9.10 -16.36
N ASP A 334 3.32 10.22 -15.70
CA ASP A 334 1.99 10.59 -15.26
C ASP A 334 1.06 10.82 -16.46
N GLU A 335 1.53 11.51 -17.51
CA GLU A 335 0.80 11.70 -18.75
C GLU A 335 0.60 10.37 -19.51
N ASN A 336 1.63 9.54 -19.62
CA ASN A 336 1.56 8.26 -20.32
C ASN A 336 0.60 7.25 -19.65
N THR A 337 0.54 7.29 -18.33
CA THR A 337 -0.25 6.35 -17.52
C THR A 337 -1.58 6.94 -17.03
N ARG A 338 -1.88 8.20 -17.38
CA ARG A 338 -3.06 8.92 -16.88
C ARG A 338 -3.13 8.90 -15.35
N TYR A 339 -2.00 9.17 -14.70
CA TYR A 339 -1.87 9.31 -13.24
C TYR A 339 -2.18 8.04 -12.42
N VAL A 340 -2.27 6.89 -13.10
CA VAL A 340 -2.37 5.55 -12.46
C VAL A 340 -0.98 5.00 -12.13
N CYS A 341 0.02 5.34 -12.95
CA CYS A 341 1.39 4.82 -12.91
C CYS A 341 1.47 3.31 -13.14
N ILE A 342 2.68 2.73 -13.15
CA ILE A 342 2.86 1.27 -13.24
C ILE A 342 2.38 0.53 -11.98
N GLY A 343 2.42 1.16 -10.81
CA GLY A 343 2.00 0.53 -9.57
C GLY A 343 1.72 1.50 -8.42
N PRO A 344 1.18 0.97 -7.31
CA PRO A 344 0.71 1.77 -6.18
C PRO A 344 1.82 2.55 -5.47
N VAL A 345 3.04 1.99 -5.43
CA VAL A 345 4.18 2.67 -4.81
C VAL A 345 4.57 3.91 -5.60
N ASN A 346 4.86 3.78 -6.90
CA ASN A 346 5.32 4.93 -7.65
C ASN A 346 4.17 5.94 -7.88
N LYS A 347 2.91 5.48 -7.97
CA LYS A 347 1.73 6.36 -7.91
C LYS A 347 1.75 7.27 -6.68
N THR A 348 1.93 6.70 -5.49
CA THR A 348 1.86 7.47 -4.23
C THR A 348 3.05 8.41 -4.04
N LEU A 349 4.23 8.04 -4.56
CA LEU A 349 5.44 8.87 -4.53
C LEU A 349 5.40 10.00 -5.57
N ASN A 350 4.99 9.71 -6.80
CA ASN A 350 4.82 10.74 -7.82
C ASN A 350 3.70 11.72 -7.43
N MET A 351 2.60 11.25 -6.82
CA MET A 351 1.56 12.12 -6.27
C MET A 351 2.13 13.12 -5.25
N LEU A 352 3.00 12.67 -4.35
CA LEU A 352 3.66 13.56 -3.39
C LEU A 352 4.61 14.55 -4.09
N ALA A 353 5.38 14.08 -5.08
CA ALA A 353 6.27 14.92 -5.85
C ALA A 353 5.53 16.06 -6.56
N VAL A 354 4.44 15.73 -7.26
CA VAL A 354 3.60 16.70 -7.96
C VAL A 354 2.89 17.64 -6.99
N TRP A 355 2.40 17.13 -5.85
CA TRP A 355 1.82 17.97 -4.81
C TRP A 355 2.82 18.99 -4.26
N LEU A 356 4.10 18.63 -4.15
CA LEU A 356 5.13 19.56 -3.68
C LEU A 356 5.46 20.66 -4.67
N GLU A 357 5.35 20.36 -5.96
CA GLU A 357 5.56 21.34 -7.02
C GLU A 357 4.39 22.34 -7.09
N ASP A 358 3.15 21.83 -7.08
CA ASP A 358 1.93 22.64 -7.06
C ASP A 358 0.79 21.91 -6.32
N PRO A 359 0.55 22.23 -5.04
CA PRO A 359 -0.52 21.63 -4.23
C PRO A 359 -1.93 21.87 -4.79
N SER A 360 -2.11 22.88 -5.64
CA SER A 360 -3.40 23.28 -6.22
C SER A 360 -3.56 22.89 -7.70
N GLY A 361 -2.51 22.32 -8.27
CA GLY A 361 -2.39 22.01 -9.69
C GLY A 361 -3.32 20.89 -10.14
N ASP A 362 -3.66 20.91 -11.42
CA ASP A 362 -4.54 19.90 -12.01
C ASP A 362 -3.92 18.50 -11.96
N SER A 363 -2.59 18.39 -12.10
CA SER A 363 -1.86 17.12 -11.96
C SER A 363 -2.11 16.45 -10.60
N PHE A 364 -2.14 17.22 -9.51
CA PHE A 364 -2.46 16.68 -8.19
C PHE A 364 -3.93 16.23 -8.09
N LYS A 365 -4.88 17.01 -8.63
CA LYS A 365 -6.31 16.62 -8.67
C LYS A 365 -6.52 15.32 -9.46
N ARG A 366 -5.81 15.15 -10.58
CA ARG A 366 -5.81 13.90 -11.37
C ARG A 366 -5.34 12.71 -10.56
N TYR A 367 -4.31 12.88 -9.75
CA TYR A 367 -3.85 11.84 -8.83
C TYR A 367 -4.90 11.43 -7.80
N LEU A 368 -5.57 12.41 -7.19
CA LEU A 368 -6.61 12.16 -6.20
C LEU A 368 -7.76 11.35 -6.80
N ASP A 369 -8.25 11.74 -7.98
CA ASP A 369 -9.34 11.04 -8.66
C ASP A 369 -8.93 9.64 -9.13
N ALA A 370 -7.69 9.48 -9.59
CA ALA A 370 -7.15 8.17 -9.97
C ALA A 370 -6.85 7.25 -8.76
N THR A 371 -7.03 7.70 -7.51
CA THR A 371 -6.68 6.90 -6.32
C THR A 371 -7.70 5.80 -6.00
N GLN A 372 -8.97 6.02 -6.31
CA GLN A 372 -10.02 5.01 -6.10
C GLN A 372 -10.22 4.08 -7.30
N VAL A 373 -9.38 4.22 -8.33
CA VAL A 373 -9.50 3.51 -9.60
C VAL A 373 -8.42 2.43 -9.65
N CYS A 374 -8.85 1.17 -9.74
CA CYS A 374 -7.99 0.03 -10.05
C CYS A 374 -8.22 -0.44 -11.48
#